data_AF-A0A9R1M5C6-F1
#
_entry.id   AF-A0A9R1M5C6-F1
#
_cell.length_a   1.000
_cell.length_b   1.000
_cell.length_c   1.000
_cell.angle_alpha   90.00
_cell.angle_beta   90.00
_cell.angle_gamma   90.00
#
_symmetry.space_group_name_H-M   'P 1'
#
loop_
_entity.id
_entity.type
_entity.pdbx_description
1 polymer ?
#
loop_
_entity_poly.entity_id
_entity_poly.type
_entity_poly.pdbx_seq_one_letter_code
_entity_poly.pdbx_strand_id
1 'polypeptide(L)'
;TAGIAIVKLIRGQIPMPKLFPAVPDLASVWELFTAVPVLVTAYVCHYNVHPIHNELKESSQIKPIVHTSLALCSTVYITTSFFGYLLFGESTLADVLANFDSNLGIPYSSVLSDAVRVSYAIHLMLVFPMIFHALRLNLDGLLFSSAMPLSSDNRRFGVMTAVLLLVIFISANFIPSIWDAFQFTGATAAVCIAFIFPAAITLRDPHSIAKKWDKILAIFMIVLAVTSNVVAVYSDAYSIFHKKSASSNA
;
A
#
# COMPACT_ATOMS: atom_id res chain seq x y z
N THR A 1 15.95 5.74 10.75
CA THR A 1 16.21 4.31 11.04
C THR A 1 17.67 3.94 10.78
N ALA A 2 18.20 4.07 9.55
CA ALA A 2 19.54 3.60 9.16
C ALA A 2 20.68 4.07 10.08
N GLY A 3 20.82 5.39 10.32
CA GLY A 3 21.88 5.91 11.20
C GLY A 3 21.79 5.37 12.64
N ILE A 4 20.56 5.26 13.17
CA ILE A 4 20.32 4.72 14.53
C ILE A 4 20.69 3.23 14.59
N ALA A 5 20.23 2.45 13.60
CA ALA A 5 20.51 1.03 13.51
C ALA A 5 22.01 0.76 13.44
N ILE A 6 22.73 1.47 12.56
CA ILE A 6 24.19 1.32 12.40
C ILE A 6 24.92 1.69 13.70
N VAL A 7 24.59 2.83 14.32
CA VAL A 7 25.25 3.26 15.57
C VAL A 7 25.01 2.25 16.68
N LYS A 8 23.79 1.75 16.84
CA LYS A 8 23.46 0.75 17.86
C LYS A 8 24.13 -0.59 17.61
N LEU A 9 24.19 -1.03 16.35
CA LEU A 9 24.83 -2.28 15.97
C LEU A 9 26.34 -2.22 16.23
N ILE A 10 27.01 -1.12 15.85
CA ILE A 10 28.44 -0.90 16.11
C ILE A 10 28.72 -0.85 17.62
N ARG A 11 27.81 -0.26 18.41
CA ARG A 11 27.94 -0.18 19.88
C ARG A 11 27.55 -1.47 20.60
N GLY A 12 27.13 -2.53 19.90
CA GLY A 12 26.67 -3.78 20.51
C GLY A 12 25.40 -3.64 21.37
N GLN A 13 24.62 -2.58 21.17
CA GLN A 13 23.42 -2.27 21.97
C GLN A 13 22.17 -3.02 21.50
N ILE A 14 22.22 -3.59 20.29
CA ILE A 14 21.15 -4.42 19.72
C ILE A 14 21.75 -5.74 19.23
N PRO A 15 21.11 -6.89 19.54
CA PRO A 15 21.50 -8.16 18.95
C PRO A 15 21.19 -8.15 17.45
N MET A 16 21.98 -8.88 16.66
CA MET A 16 21.66 -9.06 15.24
C MET A 16 20.35 -9.85 15.13
N PRO A 17 19.30 -9.30 14.49
CA PRO A 17 18.02 -10.00 14.39
C PRO A 17 18.11 -11.18 13.43
N LYS A 18 17.14 -12.10 13.52
CA LYS A 18 17.06 -13.24 12.63
C LYS A 18 16.76 -12.76 11.21
N LEU A 19 17.71 -12.95 10.30
CA LEU A 19 17.56 -12.59 8.88
C LEU A 19 16.66 -13.55 8.10
N PHE A 20 16.54 -14.79 8.58
CA PHE A 20 15.69 -15.81 7.97
C PHE A 20 14.51 -16.13 8.88
N PRO A 21 13.31 -16.29 8.34
CA PRO A 21 12.14 -16.67 9.12
C PRO A 21 12.36 -18.08 9.71
N ALA A 22 11.97 -18.26 10.97
CA ALA A 22 11.81 -19.60 11.51
C ALA A 22 10.52 -20.19 10.93
N VAL A 23 10.61 -21.35 10.28
CA VAL A 23 9.45 -22.02 9.67
C VAL A 23 9.16 -23.31 10.46
N PRO A 24 8.57 -23.22 11.66
CA PRO A 24 8.29 -24.38 12.49
C PRO A 24 7.18 -25.26 11.90
N ASP A 25 6.26 -24.68 11.13
CA ASP A 25 5.10 -25.36 10.56
C ASP A 25 4.69 -24.79 9.19
N LEU A 26 3.79 -25.50 8.50
CA LEU A 26 3.28 -25.06 7.20
C LEU A 26 2.40 -23.80 7.31
N ALA A 27 1.80 -23.54 8.48
CA ALA A 27 1.02 -22.32 8.72
C ALA A 27 1.88 -21.05 8.65
N SER A 28 3.11 -21.10 9.18
CA SER A 28 4.08 -19.99 9.09
C SER A 28 4.41 -19.58 7.64
N VAL A 29 4.35 -20.53 6.69
CA VAL A 29 4.54 -20.24 5.26
C VAL A 29 3.34 -19.45 4.71
N TRP A 30 2.12 -19.75 5.16
CA TRP A 30 0.92 -19.02 4.77
C TRP A 30 0.91 -17.59 5.29
N GLU A 31 1.48 -17.34 6.47
CA GLU A 31 1.63 -15.98 7.00
C GLU A 31 2.50 -15.10 6.08
N LEU A 32 3.49 -15.66 5.38
CA LEU A 32 4.28 -14.90 4.41
C LEU A 32 3.42 -14.37 3.24
N PHE A 33 2.37 -15.09 2.85
CA PHE A 33 1.46 -14.64 1.79
C PHE A 33 0.62 -13.43 2.20
N THR A 34 0.46 -13.17 3.50
CA THR A 34 -0.26 -11.99 4.00
C THR A 34 0.46 -10.66 3.66
N ALA A 35 1.75 -10.73 3.34
CA ALA A 35 2.53 -9.58 2.86
C ALA A 35 2.33 -9.29 1.36
N VAL A 36 1.86 -10.27 0.57
CA VAL A 36 1.68 -10.10 -0.88
C VAL A 36 0.71 -8.96 -1.21
N PRO A 37 -0.50 -8.88 -0.61
CA PRO A 37 -1.42 -7.76 -0.86
C PRO A 37 -0.81 -6.39 -0.49
N VAL A 38 -0.04 -6.32 0.60
CA VAL A 38 0.64 -5.10 1.03
C VAL A 38 1.68 -4.68 -0.01
N LEU A 39 2.46 -5.63 -0.54
CA LEU A 39 3.41 -5.37 -1.63
C LEU A 39 2.71 -4.92 -2.92
N VAL A 40 1.60 -5.57 -3.31
CA VAL A 40 0.83 -5.13 -4.49
C VAL A 40 0.34 -3.69 -4.31
N THR A 41 -0.16 -3.35 -3.12
CA THR A 41 -0.55 -1.98 -2.79
C THR A 41 0.63 -1.02 -2.88
N ALA A 42 1.80 -1.39 -2.35
CA ALA A 42 2.98 -0.53 -2.34
C ALA A 42 3.53 -0.22 -3.73
N TYR A 43 3.34 -1.13 -4.70
CA TYR A 43 3.79 -0.98 -6.09
C TYR A 43 2.69 -0.56 -7.07
N VAL A 44 1.48 -0.25 -6.60
CA VAL A 44 0.41 0.20 -7.50
C VAL A 44 0.65 1.65 -7.93
N CYS A 45 1.06 1.82 -9.19
CA CYS A 45 1.23 3.15 -9.80
C CYS A 45 0.54 3.27 -11.17
N HIS A 46 -0.18 2.23 -11.60
CA HIS A 46 -0.74 2.08 -12.94
C HIS A 46 -1.67 3.23 -13.34
N TYR A 47 -2.44 3.79 -12.40
CA TYR A 47 -3.34 4.93 -12.66
C TYR A 47 -2.59 6.24 -12.98
N ASN A 48 -1.31 6.34 -12.65
CA ASN A 48 -0.47 7.50 -12.98
C ASN A 48 0.22 7.37 -14.35
N VAL A 49 0.30 6.16 -14.92
CA VAL A 49 1.06 5.92 -16.16
C VAL A 49 0.50 6.73 -17.33
N HIS A 50 -0.82 6.78 -17.49
CA HIS A 50 -1.45 7.52 -18.58
C HIS A 50 -1.34 9.04 -18.44
N PRO A 51 -1.64 9.66 -17.27
CA PRO A 51 -1.38 11.08 -17.06
C PRO A 51 0.07 11.47 -17.32
N ILE A 52 1.03 10.71 -16.78
CA ILE A 52 2.46 10.98 -17.01
C ILE A 52 2.78 10.88 -18.50
N HIS A 53 2.27 9.87 -19.19
CA HIS A 53 2.49 9.72 -20.62
C HIS A 53 1.99 10.92 -21.44
N ASN A 54 0.83 11.48 -21.08
CA ASN A 54 0.26 12.62 -21.78
C ASN A 54 1.05 13.92 -21.55
N GLU A 55 1.74 14.04 -20.43
CA GLU A 55 2.59 15.20 -20.11
C GLU A 55 4.02 15.07 -20.67
N LEU A 56 4.42 13.89 -21.16
CA LEU A 56 5.74 13.68 -21.74
C LEU A 56 5.85 14.30 -23.13
N LYS A 57 6.91 15.07 -23.34
CA LYS A 57 7.28 15.58 -24.66
C LYS A 57 7.60 14.45 -25.64
N GLU A 58 8.25 13.40 -25.16
CA GLU A 58 8.62 12.22 -25.95
C GLU A 58 8.00 10.94 -25.36
N SER A 59 6.97 10.42 -26.01
CA SER A 59 6.25 9.21 -25.58
C SER A 59 7.13 7.96 -25.45
N SER A 60 8.27 7.90 -26.16
CA SER A 60 9.24 6.79 -26.09
C SER A 60 9.92 6.68 -24.72
N GLN A 61 9.96 7.77 -23.94
CA GLN A 61 10.62 7.82 -22.64
C GLN A 61 9.80 7.20 -21.51
N ILE A 62 8.53 6.83 -21.74
CA ILE A 62 7.67 6.30 -20.68
C ILE A 62 8.25 5.02 -20.04
N LYS A 63 8.84 4.13 -20.85
CA LYS A 63 9.43 2.86 -20.36
C LYS A 63 10.64 3.10 -19.44
N PRO A 64 11.70 3.82 -19.85
CA PRO A 64 12.84 4.06 -18.96
C PRO A 64 12.46 4.86 -17.71
N ILE A 65 11.50 5.79 -17.80
CA ILE A 65 10.97 6.51 -16.64
C ILE A 65 10.34 5.54 -15.64
N VAL A 66 9.41 4.69 -16.09
CA VAL A 66 8.76 3.71 -15.21
C VAL A 66 9.79 2.75 -14.59
N HIS A 67 10.74 2.22 -15.37
CA HIS A 67 11.78 1.33 -14.85
C HIS A 67 12.66 2.00 -13.79
N THR A 68 13.07 3.25 -14.03
CA THR A 68 13.92 4.01 -13.09
C THR A 68 13.15 4.36 -11.82
N SER A 69 11.89 4.79 -11.95
CA SER A 69 11.02 5.07 -10.80
C SER A 69 10.76 3.83 -9.95
N LEU A 70 10.51 2.67 -10.57
CA LEU A 70 10.36 1.40 -9.86
C LEU A 70 11.65 0.99 -9.16
N ALA A 71 12.81 1.07 -9.82
CA ALA A 71 14.09 0.74 -9.20
C ALA A 71 14.42 1.64 -7.99
N LEU A 72 14.14 2.94 -8.10
CA LEU A 72 14.30 3.88 -7.00
C LEU A 72 13.35 3.54 -5.84
N CYS A 73 12.07 3.29 -6.14
CA CYS A 73 11.04 2.92 -5.17
C CYS A 73 11.42 1.63 -4.42
N SER A 74 11.81 0.58 -5.15
CA SER A 74 12.28 -0.68 -4.57
C SER A 74 13.49 -0.48 -3.67
N THR A 75 14.44 0.35 -4.08
CA THR A 75 15.63 0.65 -3.26
C THR A 75 15.25 1.30 -1.93
N VAL A 76 14.33 2.28 -1.96
CA VAL A 76 13.84 2.94 -0.76
C VAL A 76 13.09 1.95 0.14
N TYR A 77 12.19 1.13 -0.42
CA TYR A 77 11.44 0.13 0.36
C TYR A 77 12.36 -0.92 0.99
N ILE A 78 13.28 -1.51 0.24
CA ILE A 78 14.21 -2.51 0.75
C ILE A 78 15.11 -1.91 1.82
N THR A 79 15.71 -0.75 1.57
CA THR A 79 16.62 -0.09 2.51
C THR A 79 15.89 0.29 3.81
N THR A 80 14.68 0.86 3.70
CA THR A 80 13.89 1.24 4.87
C THR A 80 13.44 0.03 5.68
N SER A 81 12.98 -1.03 5.01
CA SER A 81 12.55 -2.27 5.66
C SER A 81 13.72 -2.96 6.36
N PHE A 82 14.87 -3.06 5.67
CA PHE A 82 16.08 -3.66 6.21
C PHE A 82 16.56 -2.93 7.47
N PHE A 83 16.74 -1.61 7.42
CA PHE A 83 17.20 -0.85 8.58
C PHE A 83 16.13 -0.70 9.68
N GLY A 84 14.84 -0.71 9.33
CA GLY A 84 13.76 -0.76 10.30
C GLY A 84 13.78 -2.07 11.08
N TYR A 85 13.86 -3.20 10.38
CA TYR A 85 13.95 -4.51 11.01
C TYR A 85 15.26 -4.72 11.77
N LEU A 86 16.40 -4.20 11.28
CA LEU A 86 17.64 -4.18 12.07
C LEU A 86 17.48 -3.43 13.39
N LEU A 87 16.72 -2.34 13.41
CA LEU A 87 16.56 -1.49 14.59
C LEU A 87 15.61 -2.09 15.63
N PHE A 88 14.51 -2.71 15.19
CA PHE A 88 13.43 -3.18 16.07
C PHE A 88 13.34 -4.72 16.19
N GLY A 89 13.94 -5.46 15.26
CA GLY A 89 13.93 -6.91 15.22
C GLY A 89 12.52 -7.49 15.27
N GLU A 90 12.35 -8.52 16.09
CA GLU A 90 11.07 -9.20 16.32
C GLU A 90 10.00 -8.29 16.98
N SER A 91 10.38 -7.12 17.50
CA SER A 91 9.45 -6.15 18.09
C SER A 91 8.91 -5.13 17.07
N THR A 92 9.17 -5.34 15.78
CA THR A 92 8.63 -4.48 14.70
C THR A 92 7.11 -4.55 14.67
N LEU A 93 6.45 -3.39 14.79
CA LEU A 93 5.00 -3.28 14.72
C LEU A 93 4.52 -3.15 13.27
N ALA A 94 3.23 -3.43 13.05
CA ALA A 94 2.54 -3.21 11.78
C ALA A 94 2.70 -1.77 11.25
N ASP A 95 2.68 -0.80 12.15
CA ASP A 95 3.12 0.57 11.90
C ASP A 95 4.48 0.80 12.56
N VAL A 96 5.54 0.82 11.75
CA VAL A 96 6.92 1.04 12.21
C VAL A 96 7.07 2.41 12.87
N LEU A 97 6.22 3.40 12.56
CA LEU A 97 6.26 4.70 13.21
C LEU A 97 5.84 4.61 14.69
N ALA A 98 4.94 3.69 15.03
CA ALA A 98 4.54 3.43 16.42
C ALA A 98 5.72 2.90 17.25
N ASN A 99 6.69 2.20 16.65
CA ASN A 99 7.90 1.77 17.37
C ASN A 99 8.75 2.94 17.88
N PHE A 100 8.65 4.12 17.26
CA PHE A 100 9.38 5.31 17.68
C PHE A 100 8.80 5.96 18.95
N ASP A 101 7.63 5.55 19.43
CA ASP A 101 7.07 6.04 20.71
C ASP A 101 7.91 5.58 21.92
N SER A 102 8.69 4.51 21.74
CA SER A 102 9.59 3.98 22.76
C SER A 102 10.96 4.69 22.79
N ASN A 103 11.60 4.72 23.96
CA ASN A 103 12.95 5.28 24.08
C ASN A 103 13.95 4.40 23.31
N LEU A 104 14.53 4.96 22.25
CA LEU A 104 15.50 4.28 21.41
C LEU A 104 16.88 4.19 22.08
N GLY A 105 17.11 4.65 23.32
CA GLY A 105 18.40 4.47 24.01
C GLY A 105 19.58 5.19 23.36
N ILE A 106 19.30 6.20 22.53
CA ILE A 106 20.27 7.13 21.96
C ILE A 106 20.09 8.52 22.60
N PRO A 107 21.15 9.35 22.69
CA PRO A 107 20.99 10.74 23.11
C PRO A 107 19.99 11.46 22.19
N TYR A 108 19.10 12.26 22.77
CA TYR A 108 18.02 12.98 22.07
C TYR A 108 16.99 12.09 21.36
N SER A 109 16.81 10.84 21.80
CA SER A 109 15.83 9.91 21.21
C SER A 109 14.41 10.46 21.16
N SER A 110 13.96 11.15 22.21
CA SER A 110 12.60 11.71 22.28
C SER A 110 12.40 12.80 21.22
N VAL A 111 13.32 13.76 21.16
CA VAL A 111 13.29 14.85 20.17
C VAL A 111 13.33 14.31 18.73
N LEU A 112 14.15 13.30 18.47
CA LEU A 112 14.22 12.67 17.16
C LEU A 112 12.92 11.94 16.80
N SER A 113 12.32 11.22 17.76
CA SER A 113 11.04 10.55 17.57
C SER A 113 9.92 11.55 17.27
N ASP A 114 9.82 12.61 18.07
CA ASP A 114 8.84 13.69 17.87
C ASP A 114 9.03 14.34 16.50
N ALA A 115 10.27 14.63 16.10
CA ALA A 115 10.56 15.19 14.79
C ALA A 115 10.12 14.28 13.63
N VAL A 116 10.34 12.97 13.73
CA VAL A 116 9.89 12.00 12.72
C VAL A 116 8.36 11.96 12.66
N ARG A 117 7.67 11.92 13.80
CA ARG A 117 6.21 11.87 13.89
C ARG A 117 5.55 13.14 13.37
N VAL A 118 6.07 14.31 13.77
CA VAL A 118 5.56 15.61 13.31
C VAL A 118 5.81 15.77 11.81
N SER A 119 6.99 15.39 11.31
CA SER A 119 7.29 15.41 9.87
C SER A 119 6.31 14.53 9.09
N TYR A 120 6.03 13.32 9.57
CA TYR A 120 5.06 12.44 8.96
C TYR A 120 3.63 12.99 9.02
N ALA A 121 3.22 13.57 10.15
CA ALA A 121 1.91 14.20 10.29
C ALA A 121 1.74 15.36 9.30
N ILE A 122 2.74 16.24 9.18
CA ILE A 122 2.75 17.34 8.20
C ILE A 122 2.68 16.78 6.78
N HIS A 123 3.45 15.74 6.47
CA HIS A 123 3.39 15.06 5.17
C HIS A 123 1.97 14.57 4.85
N LEU A 124 1.32 13.87 5.79
CA LEU A 124 -0.07 13.41 5.62
C LEU A 124 -1.06 14.57 5.43
N MET A 125 -0.91 15.65 6.20
CA MET A 125 -1.75 16.86 6.05
C MET A 125 -1.62 17.49 4.66
N LEU A 126 -0.45 17.41 4.04
CA LEU A 126 -0.20 17.96 2.69
C LEU A 126 -0.65 17.00 1.57
N VAL A 127 -0.49 15.70 1.76
CA VAL A 127 -0.87 14.68 0.76
C VAL A 127 -2.37 14.42 0.75
N PHE A 128 -3.03 14.47 1.90
CA PHE A 128 -4.45 14.17 2.03
C PHE A 128 -5.34 14.99 1.07
N PRO A 129 -5.21 16.33 0.96
CA PRO A 129 -6.02 17.12 0.04
C PRO A 129 -5.88 16.69 -1.42
N MET A 130 -4.67 16.30 -1.84
CA MET A 130 -4.40 15.87 -3.22
C MET A 130 -5.12 14.57 -3.54
N ILE A 131 -4.99 13.56 -2.67
CA ILE A 131 -5.66 12.26 -2.85
C ILE A 131 -7.17 12.40 -2.73
N PHE A 132 -7.64 13.17 -1.73
CA PHE A 132 -9.07 13.41 -1.52
C PHE A 132 -9.71 14.13 -2.73
N HIS A 133 -8.99 15.07 -3.33
CA HIS A 133 -9.46 15.73 -4.56
C HIS A 133 -9.64 14.74 -5.71
N ALA A 134 -8.66 13.87 -5.94
CA ALA A 134 -8.74 12.84 -6.97
C ALA A 134 -9.88 11.85 -6.69
N LEU A 135 -10.03 11.37 -5.45
CA LEU A 135 -11.14 10.51 -5.03
C LEU A 135 -12.50 11.15 -5.36
N ARG A 136 -12.65 12.42 -4.99
CA ARG A 136 -13.88 13.16 -5.21
C ARG A 136 -14.22 13.32 -6.69
N LEU A 137 -13.25 13.63 -7.54
CA LEU A 137 -13.48 13.73 -8.99
C LEU A 137 -13.87 12.38 -9.60
N ASN A 138 -13.21 11.29 -9.19
CA ASN A 138 -13.56 9.96 -9.66
C ASN A 138 -14.97 9.56 -9.22
N LEU A 139 -15.35 9.86 -7.97
CA LEU A 139 -16.69 9.55 -7.47
C LEU A 139 -17.77 10.42 -8.14
N ASP A 140 -17.49 11.70 -8.39
CA ASP A 140 -18.39 12.59 -9.12
C ASP A 140 -18.63 12.09 -10.55
N GLY A 141 -17.56 11.75 -11.27
CA GLY A 141 -17.67 11.20 -12.62
C GLY A 141 -18.43 9.87 -12.67
N LEU A 142 -18.30 9.04 -11.62
CA LEU A 142 -19.01 7.78 -11.51
C LEU A 142 -20.52 7.97 -11.22
N LEU A 143 -20.88 8.86 -10.28
CA LEU A 143 -22.26 9.05 -9.84
C LEU A 143 -23.05 10.03 -10.72
N PHE A 144 -22.38 11.01 -11.32
CA PHE A 144 -22.98 12.14 -12.03
C PHE A 144 -22.31 12.37 -13.40
N SER A 145 -22.17 11.31 -14.19
CA SER A 145 -21.47 11.33 -15.48
C SER A 145 -21.98 12.36 -16.51
N SER A 146 -23.24 12.77 -16.43
CA SER A 146 -23.86 13.76 -17.33
C SER A 146 -24.12 15.13 -16.69
N ALA A 147 -23.69 15.33 -15.43
CA ALA A 147 -23.89 16.61 -14.75
C ALA A 147 -22.88 17.67 -15.19
N MET A 148 -23.20 18.94 -14.94
CA MET A 148 -22.25 20.03 -15.11
C MET A 148 -20.98 19.81 -14.27
N PRO A 149 -19.82 20.37 -14.68
CA PRO A 149 -18.57 20.22 -13.96
C PRO A 149 -18.70 20.52 -12.46
N LEU A 150 -18.08 19.70 -11.62
CA LEU A 150 -18.17 19.83 -10.16
C LEU A 150 -17.74 21.21 -9.65
N SER A 151 -16.82 21.88 -10.35
CA SER A 151 -16.36 23.23 -10.02
C SER A 151 -17.46 24.30 -10.10
N SER A 152 -18.54 24.03 -10.85
CA SER A 152 -19.65 24.97 -11.01
C SER A 152 -20.75 24.79 -9.98
N ASP A 153 -20.79 23.66 -9.26
CA ASP A 153 -21.85 23.31 -8.30
C ASP A 153 -21.29 23.20 -6.88
N ASN A 154 -21.26 24.33 -6.18
CA ASN A 154 -20.77 24.43 -4.81
C ASN A 154 -21.55 23.56 -3.83
N ARG A 155 -22.85 23.32 -4.08
CA ARG A 155 -23.67 22.49 -3.19
C ARG A 155 -23.29 21.02 -3.33
N ARG A 156 -23.19 20.52 -4.56
CA ARG A 156 -22.73 19.14 -4.83
C ARG A 156 -21.31 18.92 -4.31
N PHE A 157 -20.42 19.88 -4.53
CA PHE A 157 -19.07 19.88 -3.98
C PHE A 157 -19.06 19.74 -2.46
N GLY A 158 -19.84 20.57 -1.76
CA GLY A 158 -19.93 20.56 -0.30
C GLY A 158 -20.50 19.25 0.25
N VAL A 159 -21.62 18.78 -0.30
CA VAL A 159 -22.29 17.54 0.12
C VAL A 159 -21.38 16.33 -0.09
N MET A 160 -20.78 16.19 -1.27
CA MET A 160 -19.89 15.06 -1.55
C MET A 160 -18.66 15.08 -0.67
N THR A 161 -18.09 16.26 -0.41
CA THR A 161 -16.96 16.41 0.52
C THR A 161 -17.35 15.98 1.94
N ALA A 162 -18.51 16.45 2.45
CA ALA A 162 -18.99 16.09 3.77
C ALA A 162 -19.26 14.58 3.91
N VAL A 163 -19.91 13.97 2.92
CA VAL A 163 -20.19 12.53 2.90
C VAL A 163 -18.90 11.70 2.85
N LEU A 164 -17.96 12.05 1.98
CA LEU A 164 -16.67 11.35 1.89
C LEU A 164 -15.87 11.45 3.19
N LEU A 165 -15.78 12.64 3.78
CA LEU A 165 -15.11 12.82 5.06
C LEU A 165 -15.77 12.04 6.19
N LEU A 166 -17.11 12.01 6.22
CA LEU A 166 -17.86 11.22 7.20
C LEU A 166 -17.55 9.72 7.06
N VAL A 167 -17.57 9.19 5.84
CA VAL A 167 -17.25 7.78 5.56
C VAL A 167 -15.82 7.44 5.96
N ILE A 168 -14.85 8.29 5.60
CA ILE A 168 -13.44 8.11 5.98
C ILE A 168 -13.29 8.14 7.51
N PHE A 169 -13.92 9.11 8.18
CA PHE A 169 -13.86 9.25 9.64
C PHE A 169 -14.45 8.02 10.34
N ILE A 170 -15.62 7.57 9.92
CA ILE A 170 -16.25 6.36 10.46
C ILE A 170 -15.34 5.16 10.23
N SER A 171 -14.80 4.99 9.03
CA SER A 171 -13.92 3.86 8.69
C SER A 171 -12.64 3.85 9.55
N ALA A 172 -12.04 5.02 9.79
CA ALA A 172 -10.86 5.18 10.63
C ALA A 172 -11.11 4.80 12.10
N ASN A 173 -12.34 4.93 12.61
CA ASN A 173 -12.69 4.50 13.97
C ASN A 173 -12.88 2.97 14.08
N PHE A 174 -13.20 2.29 12.98
CA PHE A 174 -13.46 0.84 12.98
C PHE A 174 -12.25 -0.01 12.60
N ILE A 175 -11.28 0.54 11.87
CA ILE A 175 -10.10 -0.20 11.40
C ILE A 175 -8.96 0.01 12.42
N PRO A 176 -8.59 -1.02 13.21
CA PRO A 176 -7.64 -0.87 14.30
C PRO A 176 -6.18 -0.85 13.84
N SER A 177 -5.90 -1.27 12.61
CA SER A 177 -4.56 -1.44 12.07
C SER A 177 -4.47 -0.97 10.62
N ILE A 178 -3.43 -0.19 10.32
CA ILE A 178 -3.13 0.25 8.95
C ILE A 178 -2.76 -0.95 8.07
N TRP A 179 -2.18 -2.00 8.66
CA TRP A 179 -1.84 -3.24 7.94
C TRP A 179 -3.07 -3.90 7.33
N ASP A 180 -4.15 -4.03 8.11
CA ASP A 180 -5.41 -4.63 7.65
C ASP A 180 -6.02 -3.82 6.49
N ALA A 181 -5.91 -2.48 6.55
CA ALA A 181 -6.37 -1.61 5.48
C ALA A 181 -5.59 -1.81 4.17
N PHE A 182 -4.25 -1.96 4.26
CA PHE A 182 -3.41 -2.23 3.09
C PHE A 182 -3.61 -3.64 2.55
N GLN A 183 -3.83 -4.63 3.41
CA GLN A 183 -4.15 -5.98 2.96
C GLN A 183 -5.44 -6.01 2.15
N PHE A 184 -6.50 -5.42 2.69
CA PHE A 184 -7.79 -5.35 2.01
C PHE A 184 -7.71 -4.57 0.69
N THR A 185 -7.08 -3.38 0.70
CA THR A 185 -6.91 -2.55 -0.51
C THR A 185 -6.08 -3.27 -1.57
N GLY A 186 -5.04 -3.98 -1.13
CA GLY A 186 -4.15 -4.78 -1.96
C GLY A 186 -4.87 -5.92 -2.66
N ALA A 187 -5.56 -6.74 -1.87
CA ALA A 187 -6.30 -7.91 -2.33
C ALA A 187 -7.54 -7.57 -3.16
N THR A 188 -7.94 -6.29 -3.26
CA THR A 188 -9.12 -5.88 -4.01
C THR A 188 -8.75 -4.90 -5.12
N ALA A 189 -8.73 -3.60 -4.82
CA ALA A 189 -8.57 -2.53 -5.80
C ALA A 189 -7.21 -2.60 -6.50
N ALA A 190 -6.12 -2.82 -5.76
CA ALA A 190 -4.78 -2.81 -6.33
C ALA A 190 -4.56 -3.98 -7.30
N VAL A 191 -4.99 -5.20 -6.92
CA VAL A 191 -4.91 -6.36 -7.82
C VAL A 191 -5.78 -6.19 -9.07
N CYS A 192 -6.97 -5.60 -8.94
CA CYS A 192 -7.81 -5.28 -10.09
C CYS A 192 -7.08 -4.36 -11.09
N ILE A 193 -6.50 -3.27 -10.58
CA ILE A 193 -5.82 -2.26 -11.40
C ILE A 193 -4.51 -2.79 -11.99
N ALA A 194 -3.72 -3.54 -11.22
CA ALA A 194 -2.38 -3.98 -11.61
C ALA A 194 -2.38 -5.23 -12.50
N PHE A 195 -3.33 -6.15 -12.28
CA PHE A 195 -3.31 -7.46 -12.95
C PHE A 195 -4.56 -7.71 -13.79
N ILE A 196 -5.75 -7.56 -13.22
CA ILE A 196 -7.00 -7.99 -13.89
C ILE A 196 -7.36 -7.08 -15.07
N PHE A 197 -7.42 -5.77 -14.88
CA PHE A 197 -7.83 -4.86 -15.95
C PHE A 197 -6.84 -4.81 -17.12
N PRO A 198 -5.51 -4.70 -16.92
CA PRO A 198 -4.57 -4.76 -18.02
C PRO A 198 -4.69 -6.07 -18.82
N ALA A 199 -4.79 -7.22 -18.13
CA ALA A 199 -4.97 -8.51 -18.77
C ALA A 199 -6.29 -8.62 -19.55
N ALA A 200 -7.40 -8.12 -18.98
CA ALA A 200 -8.69 -8.10 -19.65
C ALA A 200 -8.67 -7.24 -20.91
N ILE A 201 -7.98 -6.09 -20.89
CA ILE A 201 -7.78 -5.23 -22.06
C ILE A 201 -6.97 -5.96 -23.13
N THR A 202 -5.89 -6.66 -22.75
CA THR A 202 -5.08 -7.48 -23.68
C THR A 202 -5.88 -8.63 -24.31
N LEU A 203 -6.84 -9.20 -23.58
CA LEU A 203 -7.69 -10.29 -24.12
C LEU A 203 -8.80 -9.79 -25.04
N ARG A 204 -9.39 -8.62 -24.75
CA ARG A 204 -10.44 -8.02 -25.58
C ARG A 204 -9.89 -7.39 -26.87
N ASP A 205 -8.57 -7.31 -27.01
CA ASP A 205 -7.81 -6.70 -28.10
C ASP A 205 -8.55 -6.65 -29.46
N PRO A 206 -9.26 -5.53 -29.74
CA PRO A 206 -10.07 -5.38 -30.95
C PRO A 206 -9.21 -5.31 -32.23
N HIS A 207 -7.95 -4.90 -32.09
CA HIS A 207 -7.05 -4.63 -33.20
C HIS A 207 -6.09 -5.80 -33.47
N SER A 208 -6.21 -6.92 -32.73
CA SER A 208 -5.38 -8.13 -32.86
C SER A 208 -3.86 -7.87 -32.83
N ILE A 209 -3.43 -6.89 -32.03
CA ILE A 209 -2.03 -6.54 -31.80
C ILE A 209 -1.35 -7.56 -30.87
N ALA A 210 -2.10 -8.15 -29.94
CA ALA A 210 -1.62 -9.07 -28.91
C ALA A 210 -1.31 -10.46 -29.50
N LYS A 211 -0.10 -10.95 -29.24
CA LYS A 211 0.34 -12.28 -29.67
C LYS A 211 -0.29 -13.38 -28.82
N LYS A 212 -0.23 -14.63 -29.29
CA LYS A 212 -0.71 -15.80 -28.52
C LYS A 212 -0.09 -15.87 -27.12
N TRP A 213 1.21 -15.56 -27.01
CA TRP A 213 1.91 -15.50 -25.72
C TRP A 213 1.37 -14.43 -24.79
N ASP A 214 1.06 -13.24 -25.30
CA ASP A 214 0.48 -12.15 -24.49
C ASP A 214 -0.90 -12.53 -23.95
N LYS A 215 -1.69 -13.25 -24.74
CA LYS A 215 -3.01 -13.77 -24.31
C LYS A 215 -2.88 -14.86 -23.26
N ILE A 216 -1.91 -15.78 -23.40
CA ILE A 216 -1.63 -16.81 -22.38
C ILE A 216 -1.18 -16.14 -21.07
N LEU A 217 -0.28 -15.16 -21.15
CA LEU A 217 0.17 -14.38 -19.99
C LEU A 217 -0.98 -13.63 -19.33
N ALA A 218 -1.87 -13.01 -20.10
CA ALA A 218 -3.05 -12.33 -19.56
C ALA A 218 -3.99 -13.28 -18.82
N ILE A 219 -4.29 -14.46 -19.38
CA ILE A 219 -5.10 -15.48 -18.69
C ILE A 219 -4.41 -15.92 -17.39
N PHE A 220 -3.11 -16.20 -17.44
CA PHE A 220 -2.34 -16.57 -16.27
C PHE A 220 -2.39 -15.48 -15.18
N MET A 221 -2.21 -14.21 -15.54
CA MET A 221 -2.30 -13.08 -14.61
C MET A 221 -3.68 -12.97 -13.96
N ILE A 222 -4.76 -13.16 -14.70
CA ILE A 222 -6.13 -13.14 -14.14
C ILE A 222 -6.33 -14.31 -13.19
N VAL A 223 -5.95 -15.52 -13.58
CA VAL A 223 -6.09 -16.71 -12.73
C VAL A 223 -5.29 -16.53 -11.42
N LEU A 224 -4.03 -16.10 -11.52
CA LEU A 224 -3.18 -15.84 -10.37
C LEU A 224 -3.76 -14.74 -9.46
N ALA A 225 -4.24 -13.64 -10.04
CA ALA A 225 -4.87 -12.54 -9.31
C ALA A 225 -6.11 -13.01 -8.55
N VAL A 226 -7.00 -13.74 -9.20
CA VAL A 226 -8.24 -14.24 -8.60
C VAL A 226 -7.94 -15.26 -7.50
N THR A 227 -7.04 -16.21 -7.73
CA THR A 227 -6.68 -17.21 -6.71
C THR A 227 -5.99 -16.57 -5.52
N SER A 228 -5.05 -15.65 -5.75
CA SER A 228 -4.37 -14.88 -4.70
C SER A 228 -5.34 -14.06 -3.87
N ASN A 229 -6.31 -13.38 -4.50
CA ASN A 229 -7.32 -12.60 -3.80
C ASN A 229 -8.25 -13.47 -2.96
N VAL A 230 -8.69 -14.63 -3.47
CA VAL A 230 -9.54 -15.55 -2.71
C VAL A 230 -8.80 -16.07 -1.47
N VAL A 231 -7.53 -16.44 -1.62
CA VAL A 231 -6.70 -16.90 -0.50
C VAL A 231 -6.47 -15.77 0.51
N ALA A 232 -6.15 -14.56 0.06
CA ALA A 232 -5.93 -13.41 0.94
C ALA A 232 -7.19 -13.04 1.71
N VAL A 233 -8.34 -12.88 1.04
CA VAL A 233 -9.62 -12.54 1.68
C VAL A 233 -10.06 -13.63 2.65
N TYR A 234 -9.87 -14.90 2.30
CA TYR A 234 -10.18 -16.01 3.20
C TYR A 234 -9.28 -16.00 4.44
N SER A 235 -7.98 -15.81 4.27
CA SER A 235 -7.00 -15.72 5.37
C SER A 235 -7.30 -14.54 6.29
N ASP A 236 -7.56 -13.37 5.72
CA ASP A 236 -7.88 -12.15 6.48
C ASP A 236 -9.19 -12.33 7.26
N ALA A 237 -10.25 -12.85 6.61
CA ALA A 237 -11.51 -13.15 7.29
C ALA A 237 -11.32 -14.15 8.44
N TYR A 238 -10.59 -15.25 8.18
CA TYR A 238 -10.30 -16.27 9.19
C TYR A 238 -9.56 -15.69 10.41
N SER A 239 -8.54 -14.85 10.16
CA SER A 239 -7.76 -14.19 11.21
C SER A 239 -8.62 -13.27 12.06
N ILE A 240 -9.52 -12.49 11.46
CA ILE A 240 -10.43 -11.57 12.16
C ILE A 240 -11.40 -12.35 13.05
N PHE A 241 -12.02 -13.42 12.53
CA PHE A 241 -12.97 -14.22 13.31
C PHE A 241 -12.31 -14.95 14.48
N HIS A 242 -11.09 -15.47 14.31
CA HIS A 242 -10.39 -16.18 15.40
C HIS A 242 -9.83 -15.21 16.45
N LYS A 243 -9.32 -14.04 16.06
CA LYS A 243 -8.86 -13.00 16.99
C LYS A 243 -10.01 -12.49 17.87
N LYS A 244 -11.21 -12.38 17.31
CA LYS A 244 -12.43 -12.01 18.04
C LYS A 244 -12.90 -13.11 19.00
N SER A 245 -12.75 -14.39 18.62
CA SER A 245 -13.08 -15.53 19.48
C SER A 245 -12.13 -15.67 20.67
N ALA A 246 -10.82 -15.42 20.46
CA ALA A 246 -9.82 -15.42 21.54
C ALA A 246 -10.03 -14.28 22.54
N SER A 247 -10.42 -13.08 22.07
CA SER A 247 -10.73 -11.93 22.91
C SER A 247 -12.06 -12.04 23.68
N SER A 248 -12.97 -12.91 23.26
CA SER A 248 -14.26 -13.13 23.95
C SER A 248 -14.19 -14.21 25.03
N ASN A 249 -13.11 -15.00 25.06
CA ASN A 249 -12.87 -16.08 26.02
C ASN A 249 -11.84 -15.69 27.10
N ALA A 250 -11.40 -14.43 27.13
CA ALA A 250 -10.53 -13.83 28.15
C ALA A 250 -11.31 -12.73 28.89
#